data_AF-A0AAV5U3R0-F1
#
_entry.id   AF-A0AAV5U3R0-F1
#
_cell.length_a   1.000
_cell.length_b   1.000
_cell.length_c   1.000
_cell.angle_alpha   90.00
_cell.angle_beta   90.00
_cell.angle_gamma   90.00
#
_symmetry.space_group_name_H-M   'P 1'
#
loop_
_entity.id
_entity.type
_entity.pdbx_description
1 polymer ?
#
loop_
_entity_poly.entity_id
_entity_poly.type
_entity_poly.pdbx_seq_one_letter_code
_entity_poly.pdbx_strand_id
1 'polypeptide(L)'
;PVPTALIETISIRVCPKQRLGLNIRQSDNRTFCITDSSPVHNKMCVGDRLLKINGKPFDVTRVLKCPIPLSYPNHSNFQSTTPHKKPRCSQEPLEDGHTPVTTKLTVERAVFSWSRLELTTLEKYDLPKKYDKNEEEFTGRPIKWYTVVLRRPHLSGLECAPLGLSLRYDSRERVTVANTLKGSVARTHLKPGDIIKQ
;
A
#
# COMPACT_ATOMS: atom_id res chain seq x y z
N PRO A 1 -17.65 -5.93 -4.01
CA PRO A 1 -17.54 -5.71 -2.54
C PRO A 1 -16.28 -4.90 -2.26
N VAL A 2 -16.31 -3.97 -1.29
CA VAL A 2 -15.14 -3.17 -0.93
C VAL A 2 -14.10 -4.07 -0.26
N PRO A 3 -12.87 -4.19 -0.78
CA PRO A 3 -11.84 -4.97 -0.12
C PRO A 3 -11.53 -4.34 1.25
N THR A 4 -11.63 -5.16 2.30
CA THR A 4 -11.36 -4.74 3.68
C THR A 4 -9.86 -4.71 4.00
N ALA A 5 -9.07 -5.48 3.25
CA ALA A 5 -7.62 -5.57 3.36
C ALA A 5 -7.00 -5.82 1.98
N LEU A 6 -5.76 -5.35 1.79
CA LEU A 6 -4.93 -5.71 0.64
C LEU A 6 -3.81 -6.62 1.13
N ILE A 7 -3.83 -7.89 0.69
CA ILE A 7 -2.80 -8.87 1.00
C ILE A 7 -1.94 -9.06 -0.25
N GLU A 8 -0.64 -8.89 -0.10
CA GLU A 8 0.33 -9.00 -1.19
C GLU A 8 1.50 -9.88 -0.77
N THR A 9 2.13 -10.57 -1.72
CA THR A 9 3.40 -11.25 -1.49
C THR A 9 4.50 -10.56 -2.26
N ILE A 10 5.44 -9.94 -1.54
CA ILE A 10 6.62 -9.31 -2.10
C ILE A 10 7.81 -10.28 -2.11
N SER A 11 8.64 -10.20 -3.14
CA SER A 11 9.87 -10.99 -3.24
C SER A 11 11.09 -10.07 -3.09
N ILE A 12 12.00 -10.42 -2.19
CA ILE A 12 13.24 -9.69 -1.94
C ILE A 12 14.43 -10.62 -2.02
N ARG A 13 15.56 -10.11 -2.50
CA ARG A 13 16.84 -10.83 -2.43
C ARG A 13 17.56 -10.39 -1.16
N VAL A 14 17.95 -11.34 -0.34
CA VAL A 14 18.66 -11.09 0.92
C VAL A 14 19.81 -12.08 1.07
N CYS A 15 20.90 -11.63 1.67
CA CYS A 15 21.98 -12.55 2.04
C CYS A 15 21.53 -13.39 3.26
N PRO A 16 21.97 -14.66 3.40
CA PRO A 16 21.50 -15.56 4.45
C PRO A 16 21.64 -15.06 5.91
N LYS A 17 22.52 -14.08 6.16
CA LYS A 17 22.75 -13.47 7.49
C LYS A 17 22.28 -12.01 7.58
N GLN A 18 21.76 -11.45 6.49
CA GLN A 18 21.34 -10.06 6.44
C GLN A 18 20.06 -9.85 7.24
N ARG A 19 20.08 -8.89 8.16
CA ARG A 19 18.86 -8.45 8.86
C ARG A 19 17.92 -7.74 7.88
N LEU A 20 16.63 -8.02 8.00
CA LEU A 20 15.61 -7.31 7.23
C LEU A 20 15.40 -5.87 7.69
N GLY A 21 15.98 -5.43 8.81
CA GLY A 21 15.83 -4.05 9.28
C GLY A 21 14.40 -3.67 9.65
N LEU A 22 13.58 -4.65 10.01
CA LEU A 22 12.19 -4.48 10.40
C LEU A 22 12.05 -4.52 11.93
N ASN A 23 11.38 -3.51 12.47
CA ASN A 23 10.90 -3.53 13.85
C ASN A 23 9.40 -3.84 13.85
N ILE A 24 9.04 -4.97 14.46
CA ILE A 24 7.68 -5.50 14.43
C ILE A 24 7.08 -5.51 15.84
N ARG A 25 5.87 -5.00 15.95
CA ARG A 25 5.08 -5.00 17.19
C ARG A 25 4.62 -6.43 17.49
N GLN A 26 4.87 -6.89 18.72
CA GLN A 26 4.60 -8.27 19.12
C GLN A 26 3.11 -8.62 19.18
N SER A 27 2.24 -7.65 19.48
CA SER A 27 0.81 -7.89 19.70
C SER A 27 0.05 -8.23 18.42
N ASP A 28 0.47 -7.69 17.27
CA ASP A 28 -0.29 -7.77 16.03
C ASP A 28 0.56 -7.99 14.77
N ASN A 29 1.87 -8.19 14.91
CA ASN A 29 2.84 -8.32 13.82
C ASN A 29 2.92 -7.09 12.89
N ARG A 30 2.54 -5.89 13.35
CA ARG A 30 2.68 -4.67 12.56
C ARG A 30 4.09 -4.11 12.58
N THR A 31 4.56 -3.71 11.41
CA THR A 31 5.82 -2.97 11.25
C THR A 31 5.65 -1.57 11.82
N PHE A 32 6.47 -1.16 12.78
CA PHE A 32 6.42 0.21 13.31
C PHE A 32 7.65 1.04 12.95
N CYS A 33 8.72 0.40 12.47
CA CYS A 33 9.91 1.07 11.97
C CYS A 33 10.63 0.17 10.95
N ILE A 34 11.13 0.80 9.88
CA ILE A 34 11.94 0.17 8.83
C ILE A 34 13.23 0.99 8.77
N THR A 35 14.37 0.33 8.82
CA THR A 35 15.66 1.02 8.65
C THR A 35 15.91 1.39 7.19
N ASP A 36 16.53 2.54 6.93
CA ASP A 36 16.79 3.00 5.55
C ASP A 36 17.66 2.03 4.75
N SER A 37 18.56 1.32 5.43
CA SER A 37 19.43 0.28 4.86
C SER A 37 18.76 -1.09 4.70
N SER A 38 17.45 -1.16 4.88
CA SER A 38 16.70 -2.42 4.81
C SER A 38 16.52 -2.90 3.36
N PRO A 39 16.63 -4.22 3.08
CA PRO A 39 16.25 -4.78 1.77
C PRO A 39 14.75 -4.68 1.45
N VAL A 40 13.92 -4.34 2.45
CA VAL A 40 12.48 -4.06 2.30
C VAL A 40 12.16 -2.56 2.31
N HIS A 41 13.16 -1.69 2.38
CA HIS A 41 12.97 -0.26 2.16
C HIS A 41 12.30 -0.02 0.79
N ASN A 42 11.32 0.89 0.74
CA ASN A 42 10.44 1.14 -0.42
C ASN A 42 9.57 -0.05 -0.90
N LYS A 43 9.57 -1.19 -0.20
CA LYS A 43 8.73 -2.36 -0.53
C LYS A 43 7.69 -2.66 0.53
N MET A 44 7.92 -2.20 1.76
CA MET A 44 7.00 -2.26 2.89
C MET A 44 6.86 -0.87 3.50
N CYS A 45 5.74 -0.64 4.17
CA CYS A 45 5.45 0.60 4.88
C CYS A 45 5.30 0.37 6.38
N VAL A 46 5.56 1.41 7.16
CA VAL A 46 5.15 1.45 8.57
C VAL A 46 3.63 1.28 8.64
N GLY A 47 3.19 0.38 9.51
CA GLY A 47 1.80 -0.06 9.67
C GLY A 47 1.48 -1.39 8.98
N ASP A 48 2.27 -1.83 8.00
CA ASP A 48 2.06 -3.11 7.29
C ASP A 48 2.17 -4.27 8.28
N ARG A 49 1.24 -5.22 8.18
CA ARG A 49 1.21 -6.39 9.04
C ARG A 49 1.85 -7.58 8.33
N LEU A 50 2.89 -8.16 8.94
CA LEU A 50 3.56 -9.33 8.39
C LEU A 50 2.78 -10.60 8.72
N LEU A 51 2.32 -11.31 7.68
CA LEU A 51 1.49 -12.51 7.82
C LEU A 51 2.29 -13.79 7.62
N LYS A 52 3.15 -13.84 6.59
CA LYS A 52 3.94 -15.04 6.25
C LYS A 52 5.35 -14.69 5.78
N ILE A 53 6.29 -15.59 6.05
CA ILE A 53 7.65 -15.57 5.49
C ILE A 53 7.88 -16.91 4.79
N ASN A 54 8.21 -16.89 3.50
CA ASN A 54 8.43 -18.07 2.66
C ASN A 54 7.27 -19.08 2.76
N GLY A 55 6.03 -18.56 2.77
CA GLY A 55 4.80 -19.36 2.87
C GLY A 55 4.45 -19.83 4.29
N LYS A 56 5.37 -19.71 5.27
CA LYS A 56 5.12 -20.08 6.67
C LYS A 56 4.49 -18.93 7.45
N PRO A 57 3.45 -19.18 8.28
CA PRO A 57 2.87 -18.14 9.15
C PRO A 57 3.94 -17.48 10.02
N PHE A 58 3.90 -16.16 10.08
CA PHE A 58 4.77 -15.37 10.93
C PHE A 58 4.06 -15.07 12.25
N ASP A 59 4.73 -15.38 13.36
CA ASP A 59 4.23 -15.12 14.71
C ASP A 59 5.40 -14.75 15.61
N VAL A 60 5.48 -13.46 15.98
CA VAL A 60 6.57 -12.92 16.81
C VAL A 60 6.62 -13.62 18.17
N THR A 61 5.46 -14.03 18.71
CA THR A 61 5.42 -14.69 20.01
C THR A 61 6.08 -16.07 19.98
N ARG A 62 6.01 -16.79 18.85
CA ARG A 62 6.72 -18.05 18.65
C ARG A 62 8.22 -17.84 18.50
N VAL A 63 8.63 -16.78 17.81
CA VAL A 63 10.06 -16.46 17.61
C VAL A 63 10.75 -16.10 18.93
N LEU A 64 10.05 -15.43 19.85
CA LEU A 64 10.60 -15.04 21.16
C LEU A 64 10.54 -16.16 22.21
N LYS A 65 9.62 -17.11 22.07
CA LYS A 65 9.43 -18.22 23.00
C LYS A 65 10.27 -19.46 22.67
N CYS A 66 11.11 -19.46 21.64
CA CYS A 66 12.09 -20.52 21.43
C CYS A 66 13.33 -20.25 22.29
N PRO A 67 13.53 -20.98 23.42
CA PRO A 67 14.84 -21.05 24.04
C PRO A 67 15.67 -21.97 23.14
N ILE A 68 16.73 -21.45 22.53
CA ILE A 68 17.66 -22.22 21.71
C ILE A 68 18.12 -23.47 22.49
N PRO A 69 17.93 -24.71 21.99
CA PRO A 69 18.92 -25.76 22.21
C PRO A 69 19.91 -25.67 21.05
N LEU A 70 21.17 -25.37 21.38
CA LEU A 70 22.31 -25.45 20.49
C LEU A 70 22.50 -26.90 20.03
N SER A 71 21.83 -27.34 18.96
CA SER A 71 22.25 -28.50 18.14
C SER A 71 21.24 -28.86 17.03
N TYR A 72 21.12 -28.04 15.98
CA TYR A 72 20.71 -28.56 14.66
C TYR A 72 21.42 -27.82 13.53
N PRO A 73 22.04 -28.53 12.58
CA PRO A 73 22.61 -27.89 11.41
C PRO A 73 21.49 -27.56 10.41
N ASN A 74 21.57 -26.38 9.80
CA ASN A 74 20.85 -25.94 8.58
C ASN A 74 19.50 -25.21 8.69
N HIS A 75 19.20 -24.46 9.75
CA HIS A 75 18.13 -23.45 9.69
C HIS A 75 18.56 -22.06 10.19
N SER A 76 18.22 -21.06 9.37
CA SER A 76 18.70 -19.68 9.41
C SER A 76 18.29 -18.91 10.67
N ASN A 77 19.27 -18.17 11.18
CA ASN A 77 19.30 -17.40 12.41
C ASN A 77 18.24 -16.29 12.46
N PHE A 78 17.10 -16.54 13.12
CA PHE A 78 16.27 -15.45 13.65
C PHE A 78 16.82 -15.01 15.01
N GLN A 79 17.69 -14.00 15.01
CA GLN A 79 18.10 -13.33 16.24
C GLN A 79 17.22 -12.11 16.49
N SER A 80 16.43 -12.13 17.57
CA SER A 80 15.80 -10.94 18.12
C SER A 80 16.83 -10.19 18.98
N THR A 81 16.94 -8.86 18.81
CA THR A 81 17.77 -8.02 19.69
C THR A 81 16.91 -6.99 20.39
N THR A 82 17.17 -6.78 21.68
CA THR A 82 16.50 -5.83 22.58
C THR A 82 16.69 -4.36 22.17
N PRO A 83 15.84 -3.44 22.68
CA PRO A 83 15.63 -2.10 22.10
C PRO A 83 16.79 -1.10 22.26
N HIS A 84 17.83 -1.43 23.04
CA HIS A 84 18.79 -0.44 23.54
C HIS A 84 20.02 -0.20 22.65
N LYS A 85 20.10 -0.79 21.45
CA LYS A 85 21.09 -0.42 20.44
C LYS A 85 20.37 0.01 19.17
N LYS A 86 20.70 1.20 18.63
CA LYS A 86 20.26 1.62 17.28
C LYS A 86 20.62 0.50 16.31
N PRO A 87 19.65 -0.20 15.69
CA PRO A 87 19.97 -1.29 14.79
C PRO A 87 20.52 -0.70 13.50
N ARG A 88 21.84 -0.69 13.33
CA ARG A 88 22.42 -0.62 11.98
C ARG A 88 22.14 -1.97 11.32
N CYS A 89 21.58 -2.00 10.10
CA CYS A 89 21.78 -3.19 9.27
C CYS A 89 23.29 -3.39 9.15
N SER A 90 23.76 -4.63 9.21
CA SER A 90 25.16 -4.93 8.92
C SER A 90 25.49 -4.31 7.56
N GLN A 91 26.34 -3.29 7.57
CA GLN A 91 27.01 -2.76 6.38
C GLN A 91 28.20 -3.65 6.00
N GLU A 92 28.31 -4.85 6.57
CA GLU A 92 29.33 -5.81 6.17
C GLU A 92 29.22 -5.95 4.65
N PRO A 93 30.27 -5.54 3.92
CA PRO A 93 30.30 -5.72 2.48
C PRO A 93 30.06 -7.20 2.21
N LEU A 94 29.44 -7.53 1.07
CA LEU A 94 29.35 -8.92 0.63
C LEU A 94 30.75 -9.51 0.71
N GLU A 95 31.03 -10.34 1.71
CA GLU A 95 32.17 -11.24 1.60
C GLU A 95 31.86 -12.16 0.41
N ASP A 96 32.83 -12.22 -0.50
CA ASP A 96 32.80 -13.05 -1.70
C ASP A 96 32.43 -14.49 -1.34
N GLY A 97 31.17 -14.88 -1.60
CA GLY A 97 30.74 -16.28 -1.43
C GLY A 97 29.29 -16.50 -0.98
N HIS A 98 28.56 -15.49 -0.51
CA HIS A 98 27.16 -15.67 -0.13
C HIS A 98 26.20 -15.39 -1.29
N THR A 99 25.67 -16.45 -1.91
CA THR A 99 24.64 -16.33 -2.93
C THR A 99 23.35 -15.74 -2.32
N PRO A 100 22.82 -14.64 -2.87
CA PRO A 100 21.60 -14.01 -2.36
C PRO A 100 20.41 -14.95 -2.55
N VAL A 101 19.63 -15.14 -1.49
CA VAL A 101 18.44 -16.01 -1.48
C VAL A 101 17.20 -15.15 -1.68
N THR A 102 16.26 -15.62 -2.49
CA THR A 102 14.95 -14.96 -2.65
C THR A 102 14.06 -15.32 -1.47
N THR A 103 13.71 -14.32 -0.67
CA THR A 103 12.74 -14.42 0.42
C THR A 103 11.41 -13.80 -0.01
N LYS A 104 10.31 -14.50 0.26
CA LYS A 104 8.94 -14.06 -0.01
C LYS A 104 8.26 -13.62 1.29
N LEU A 105 7.79 -12.39 1.34
CA LEU A 105 7.06 -11.85 2.49
C LEU A 105 5.61 -11.63 2.10
N THR A 106 4.66 -12.25 2.80
CA THR A 106 3.23 -11.97 2.63
C THR A 106 2.81 -10.95 3.68
N VAL A 107 2.32 -9.81 3.21
CA VAL A 107 2.00 -8.64 4.02
C VAL A 107 0.56 -8.22 3.79
N GLU A 108 -0.11 -7.80 4.85
CA GLU A 108 -1.36 -7.04 4.79
C GLU A 108 -1.00 -5.56 4.84
N ARG A 109 -1.30 -4.84 3.76
CA ARG A 109 -0.93 -3.43 3.60
C ARG A 109 -1.72 -2.56 4.57
N ALA A 110 -1.01 -1.72 5.32
CA ALA A 110 -1.64 -0.72 6.17
C ALA A 110 -2.40 0.30 5.32
N VAL A 111 -1.77 0.73 4.24
CA VAL A 111 -2.30 1.72 3.30
C VAL A 111 -2.49 1.06 1.96
N PHE A 112 -3.69 1.14 1.40
CA PHE A 112 -3.94 0.70 0.04
C PHE A 112 -5.01 1.56 -0.62
N SER A 113 -4.90 1.71 -1.94
CA SER A 113 -5.93 2.35 -2.74
C SER A 113 -6.63 1.32 -3.59
N TRP A 114 -7.92 1.49 -3.81
CA TRP A 114 -8.64 0.76 -4.85
C TRP A 114 -9.56 1.71 -5.60
N SER A 115 -9.87 1.34 -6.83
CA SER A 115 -10.80 2.07 -7.67
C SER A 115 -11.90 1.15 -8.18
N ARG A 116 -13.08 1.71 -8.40
CA ARG A 116 -14.21 1.04 -9.02
C ARG A 116 -14.74 1.90 -10.14
N LEU A 117 -14.94 1.30 -11.32
CA LEU A 117 -15.73 1.90 -12.37
C LEU A 117 -17.19 1.92 -11.92
N GLU A 118 -17.74 3.12 -11.74
CA GLU A 118 -19.14 3.32 -11.37
C GLU A 118 -20.03 3.36 -12.61
N LEU A 119 -19.58 4.10 -13.63
CA LEU A 119 -20.38 4.37 -14.81
C LEU A 119 -19.47 4.63 -16.02
N THR A 120 -19.93 4.17 -17.19
CA THR A 120 -19.40 4.62 -18.48
C THR A 120 -20.51 5.36 -19.20
N THR A 121 -20.30 6.64 -19.49
CA THR A 121 -21.22 7.48 -20.26
C THR A 121 -20.59 7.85 -21.59
N LEU A 122 -21.37 8.36 -22.54
CA LEU A 122 -20.81 9.04 -23.70
C LEU A 122 -20.69 10.54 -23.42
N GLU A 123 -19.68 11.18 -23.99
CA GLU A 123 -19.53 12.64 -23.97
C GLU A 123 -20.67 13.30 -24.74
N LYS A 124 -21.27 14.34 -24.14
CA LYS A 124 -22.38 15.13 -24.72
C LYS A 124 -21.81 16.33 -25.48
N TYR A 125 -22.41 16.67 -26.63
CA TYR A 125 -22.17 17.95 -27.29
C TYR A 125 -23.19 18.99 -26.79
N ASP A 126 -22.72 20.16 -26.40
CA ASP A 126 -23.59 21.32 -26.18
C ASP A 126 -23.88 21.98 -27.53
N LEU A 127 -25.05 21.68 -28.11
CA LEU A 127 -25.50 22.37 -29.32
C LEU A 127 -25.93 23.81 -28.96
N PRO A 128 -25.59 24.81 -29.79
CA PRO A 128 -26.09 26.16 -29.59
C PRO A 128 -27.63 26.17 -29.65
N LYS A 129 -28.26 26.93 -28.75
CA LYS A 129 -29.71 27.03 -28.45
C LYS A 129 -30.70 27.20 -29.64
N LYS A 130 -30.24 27.23 -30.88
CA LYS A 130 -31.08 27.33 -32.09
C LYS A 130 -31.80 26.03 -32.46
N TYR A 131 -31.37 24.88 -31.94
CA TYR A 131 -32.02 23.58 -32.20
C TYR A 131 -32.76 23.13 -30.95
N ASP A 132 -34.00 23.60 -30.81
CA ASP A 132 -34.90 23.38 -29.68
C ASP A 132 -35.64 22.04 -29.80
N LYS A 133 -34.88 20.96 -29.97
CA LYS A 133 -35.41 19.59 -29.85
C LYS A 133 -34.59 18.89 -28.79
N ASN A 134 -35.28 18.31 -27.81
CA ASN A 134 -34.75 17.61 -26.64
C ASN A 134 -33.93 16.34 -26.97
N GLU A 135 -33.21 16.32 -28.10
CA GLU A 135 -32.36 15.23 -28.53
C GLU A 135 -30.95 15.47 -27.98
N GLU A 136 -30.57 14.66 -27.00
CA GLU A 136 -29.20 14.65 -26.49
C GLU A 136 -28.29 14.02 -27.57
N GLU A 137 -27.44 14.82 -28.20
CA GLU A 137 -26.42 14.31 -29.12
C GLU A 137 -25.12 13.98 -28.38
N PHE A 138 -24.54 12.82 -28.71
CA PHE A 138 -23.34 12.28 -28.08
C PHE A 138 -22.20 12.14 -29.08
N THR A 139 -20.97 12.39 -28.64
CA THR A 139 -19.76 12.35 -29.50
C THR A 139 -19.30 10.93 -29.85
N GLY A 140 -19.97 9.91 -29.29
CA GLY A 140 -19.55 8.51 -29.35
C GLY A 140 -18.33 8.18 -28.48
N ARG A 141 -17.71 9.16 -27.80
CA ARG A 141 -16.53 8.95 -26.96
C ARG A 141 -16.91 8.49 -25.55
N PRO A 142 -16.30 7.41 -25.03
CA PRO A 142 -16.59 6.93 -23.69
C PRO A 142 -15.91 7.78 -22.61
N ILE A 143 -16.68 8.23 -21.63
CA ILE A 143 -16.24 8.83 -20.37
C ILE A 143 -16.44 7.81 -19.26
N LYS A 144 -15.39 7.57 -18.47
CA LYS A 144 -15.44 6.62 -17.36
C LYS A 144 -15.36 7.33 -16.02
N TRP A 145 -16.27 6.96 -15.12
CA TRP A 145 -16.39 7.51 -13.79
C TRP A 145 -15.84 6.50 -12.78
N TYR A 146 -14.86 6.91 -12.00
CA TYR A 146 -14.24 6.05 -11.00
C TYR A 146 -14.40 6.61 -9.59
N THR A 147 -14.86 5.77 -8.68
CA THR A 147 -14.66 6.02 -7.24
C THR A 147 -13.27 5.56 -6.88
N VAL A 148 -12.45 6.42 -6.27
CA VAL A 148 -11.14 6.07 -5.75
C VAL A 148 -11.17 6.17 -4.24
N VAL A 149 -10.81 5.08 -3.57
CA VAL A 149 -10.77 5.03 -2.11
C VAL A 149 -9.34 4.79 -1.68
N LEU A 150 -8.79 5.71 -0.89
CA LEU A 150 -7.54 5.50 -0.16
C LEU A 150 -7.87 4.98 1.24
N ARG A 151 -7.55 3.72 1.50
CA ARG A 151 -7.56 3.12 2.84
C ARG A 151 -6.22 3.41 3.52
N ARG A 152 -6.28 3.89 4.75
CA ARG A 152 -5.13 4.05 5.67
C ARG A 152 -5.44 3.32 6.98
N PRO A 153 -4.44 2.86 7.75
CA PRO A 153 -4.72 2.16 9.00
C PRO A 153 -5.30 3.16 10.00
N HIS A 154 -6.26 2.70 10.81
CA HIS A 154 -6.78 3.47 11.92
C HIS A 154 -5.69 3.58 13.00
N LEU A 155 -5.20 4.79 13.27
CA LEU A 155 -4.31 5.08 14.38
C LEU A 155 -5.15 5.58 15.56
N SER A 156 -5.10 4.88 16.70
CA SER A 156 -5.82 5.28 17.91
C SER A 156 -5.45 6.70 18.33
N GLY A 157 -6.44 7.58 18.50
CA GLY A 157 -6.24 8.99 18.84
C GLY A 157 -6.18 9.94 17.64
N LEU A 158 -6.14 9.42 16.41
CA LEU A 158 -6.28 10.19 15.18
C LEU A 158 -7.61 9.80 14.52
N GLU A 159 -8.64 10.63 14.68
CA GLU A 159 -9.82 10.51 13.83
C GLU A 159 -9.40 10.79 12.38
N CYS A 160 -9.34 9.73 11.58
CA CYS A 160 -8.98 9.84 10.17
C CYS A 160 -10.14 10.49 9.42
N ALA A 161 -9.98 11.76 9.05
CA ALA A 161 -10.87 12.38 8.09
C ALA A 161 -10.77 11.60 6.75
N PRO A 162 -11.90 11.15 6.16
CA PRO A 162 -11.87 10.46 4.88
C PRO A 162 -11.26 11.38 3.81
N LEU A 163 -10.52 10.82 2.83
CA LEU A 163 -10.11 11.64 1.69
C LEU A 163 -11.35 12.14 0.93
N GLY A 164 -12.29 11.24 0.63
CA GLY A 164 -13.57 11.57 0.00
C GLY A 164 -13.43 12.20 -1.38
N LEU A 165 -12.67 11.54 -2.28
CA LEU A 165 -12.37 12.03 -3.63
C LEU A 165 -12.90 11.05 -4.68
N SER A 166 -13.64 11.56 -5.67
CA SER A 166 -14.09 10.80 -6.85
C SER A 166 -13.46 11.40 -8.11
N LEU A 167 -13.03 10.55 -9.05
CA LEU A 167 -12.30 10.96 -10.24
C LEU A 167 -13.08 10.66 -11.52
N ARG A 168 -12.96 11.54 -12.50
CA ARG A 168 -13.43 11.36 -13.87
C ARG A 168 -12.22 11.24 -14.78
N TYR A 169 -12.23 10.20 -15.62
CA TYR A 169 -11.22 9.98 -16.64
C TYR A 169 -11.85 10.25 -18.01
N ASP A 170 -11.21 11.12 -18.78
CA ASP A 170 -11.55 11.39 -20.18
C ASP A 170 -10.59 10.64 -21.12
N SER A 171 -11.08 10.36 -22.33
CA SER A 171 -10.40 9.80 -23.50
C SER A 171 -9.10 10.50 -23.90
N ARG A 172 -8.85 11.73 -23.41
CA ARG A 172 -7.59 12.48 -23.60
C ARG A 172 -6.57 12.25 -22.48
N GLU A 173 -6.71 11.18 -21.70
CA GLU A 173 -5.92 10.88 -20.49
C GLU A 173 -6.03 11.90 -19.35
N ARG A 174 -6.88 12.92 -19.51
CA ARG A 174 -7.12 13.94 -18.49
C ARG A 174 -7.88 13.33 -17.31
N VAL A 175 -7.36 13.59 -16.11
CA VAL A 175 -7.98 13.21 -14.84
C VAL A 175 -8.54 14.46 -14.19
N THR A 176 -9.86 14.48 -13.98
CA THR A 176 -10.55 15.57 -13.27
C THR A 176 -11.23 15.07 -12.01
N VAL A 177 -11.45 15.99 -11.07
CA VAL A 177 -12.25 15.72 -9.87
C VAL A 177 -13.73 15.63 -10.28
N ALA A 178 -14.33 14.46 -10.14
CA ALA A 178 -15.75 14.26 -10.40
C ALA A 178 -16.61 14.78 -9.24
N ASN A 179 -16.22 14.45 -8.00
CA ASN A 179 -16.92 14.87 -6.80
C ASN A 179 -16.01 14.80 -5.56
N THR A 180 -16.43 15.47 -4.50
CA THR A 180 -15.78 15.47 -3.18
C THR A 180 -16.82 15.24 -2.09
N LEU A 181 -16.56 14.35 -1.13
CA LEU A 181 -17.48 14.04 -0.03
C LEU A 181 -17.48 15.18 1.01
N LYS A 182 -18.65 15.50 1.59
CA LYS A 182 -18.74 16.50 2.67
C LYS A 182 -17.96 16.02 3.92
N GLY A 183 -17.24 16.93 4.57
CA GLY A 183 -16.41 16.62 5.74
C GLY A 183 -15.10 15.88 5.44
N SER A 184 -14.75 15.72 4.16
CA SER A 184 -13.54 15.04 3.74
C SER A 184 -12.37 16.01 3.52
N VAL A 185 -11.14 15.50 3.60
CA VAL A 185 -9.93 16.31 3.33
C VAL A 185 -9.92 16.85 1.89
N ALA A 186 -10.39 16.05 0.92
CA ALA A 186 -10.46 16.50 -0.48
C ALA A 186 -11.39 17.70 -0.64
N ARG A 187 -12.51 17.78 0.09
CA ARG A 187 -13.43 18.92 -0.01
C ARG A 187 -12.80 20.25 0.39
N THR A 188 -11.80 20.22 1.28
CA THR A 188 -11.06 21.42 1.71
C THR A 188 -10.14 21.96 0.61
N HIS A 189 -9.60 21.09 -0.24
CA HIS A 189 -8.53 21.44 -1.18
C HIS A 189 -8.92 21.36 -2.66
N LEU A 190 -10.00 20.64 -2.98
CA LEU A 190 -10.40 20.32 -4.34
C LEU A 190 -11.88 20.61 -4.55
N LYS A 191 -12.22 21.03 -5.76
CA LYS A 191 -13.59 21.25 -6.23
C LYS A 191 -13.88 20.32 -7.41
N PRO A 192 -15.15 19.92 -7.61
CA PRO A 192 -15.56 19.25 -8.85
C PRO A 192 -15.14 20.07 -10.07
N GLY A 193 -14.50 19.43 -11.04
CA GLY A 193 -13.95 20.05 -12.24
C GLY A 193 -12.45 20.33 -12.22
N ASP A 194 -11.81 20.35 -11.04
CA ASP A 194 -10.37 20.55 -10.92
C ASP A 194 -9.58 19.49 -11.69
N ILE A 195 -8.47 19.89 -12.33
CA ILE A 195 -7.61 19.01 -13.11
C ILE A 195 -6.51 18.48 -12.21
N ILE A 196 -6.42 17.15 -12.09
CA ILE A 196 -5.34 16.48 -11.35
C ILE A 196 -4.17 16.17 -12.27
N LYS A 197 -4.47 15.74 -13.51
CA LYS A 197 -3.48 15.44 -14.52
C LYS A 197 -4.03 15.84 -15.89
N GLN A 198 -3.19 16.54 -16.66
CA GLN A 198 -3.41 16.78 -18.09
C GLN A 198 -2.86 15.62 -18.91
#